data_AF-A0A920N6P4-F1
#
_entry.id   AF-A0A920N6P4-F1
#
_cell.length_a   1.000
_cell.length_b   1.000
_cell.length_c   1.000
_cell.angle_alpha   90.00
_cell.angle_beta   90.00
_cell.angle_gamma   90.00
#
_symmetry.space_group_name_H-M   'P 1'
#
loop_
_entity.id
_entity.type
_entity.pdbx_description
1 polymer ?
#
loop_
_entity_poly.entity_id
_entity_poly.type
_entity_poly.pdbx_seq_one_letter_code
_entity_poly.pdbx_strand_id
1 'polypeptide(L)'
;MSVRRPKGDPLLGESLWNRLDTIGRRPASMRSALSSQGLRVGQVGATPPPPLEELLGLSAPEHDTDNPSGRPPRRDLNGWRVFLQDGGDTEVMLHDEPLATEELSLNGDDSTTTFHNVRYLLRIRARQLREGWVRLECLPEVHHGRRRLQPTATEAGWGLRTRQEIVPLYDLKFTVDLTEGEMAVVSSTPTDSSESIGHRFFTSSDGRGQLLVARLAGVPKSPQLPPRTADDNPK
;
A
#
# COMPACT_ATOMS: atom_id res chain seq x y z
N MET A 1 3.98 5.42 2.31
CA MET A 1 4.60 5.68 3.63
C MET A 1 4.18 4.56 4.58
N SER A 2 5.07 4.09 5.46
CA SER A 2 4.71 3.20 6.56
C SER A 2 4.94 3.88 7.91
N VAL A 3 3.99 3.75 8.83
CA VAL A 3 4.05 4.31 10.20
C VAL A 3 4.03 3.14 11.19
N ARG A 4 4.93 3.14 12.17
CA ARG A 4 4.95 2.14 13.25
C ARG A 4 4.50 2.77 14.57
N ARG A 5 3.69 2.04 15.35
CA ARG A 5 3.20 2.47 16.66
C ARG A 5 3.22 1.32 17.67
N PRO A 6 3.26 1.63 18.98
CA PRO A 6 3.16 0.61 20.03
C PRO A 6 1.92 -0.29 19.85
N LYS A 7 2.02 -1.54 20.34
CA LYS A 7 0.88 -2.46 20.36
C LYS A 7 -0.27 -1.83 21.14
N GLY A 8 -1.47 -1.82 20.55
CA GLY A 8 -2.67 -1.26 21.20
C GLY A 8 -2.75 0.27 21.19
N ASP A 9 -1.92 0.95 20.40
CA ASP A 9 -2.06 2.40 20.20
C ASP A 9 -3.48 2.74 19.70
N PRO A 10 -4.25 3.57 20.43
CA PRO A 10 -5.63 3.91 20.07
C PRO A 10 -5.75 4.59 18.71
N LEU A 11 -4.68 5.22 18.20
CA LEU A 11 -4.64 5.83 16.88
C LEU A 11 -4.65 4.79 15.75
N LEU A 12 -4.14 3.58 15.99
CA LEU A 12 -4.24 2.45 15.04
C LEU A 12 -5.52 1.61 15.25
N GLY A 13 -6.27 1.89 16.31
CA GLY A 13 -7.45 1.14 16.71
C GLY A 13 -8.74 1.59 16.01
N GLU A 14 -9.88 1.19 16.59
CA GLU A 14 -11.22 1.43 16.02
C GLU A 14 -11.55 2.91 15.81
N SER A 15 -10.91 3.82 16.56
CA SER A 15 -11.09 5.27 16.41
C SER A 15 -10.74 5.78 15.00
N LEU A 16 -9.70 5.19 14.38
CA LEU A 16 -9.31 5.43 13.00
C LEU A 16 -10.22 4.67 12.05
N TRP A 17 -10.40 3.36 12.27
CA TRP A 17 -11.10 2.48 11.34
C TRP A 17 -12.58 2.84 11.15
N ASN A 18 -13.24 3.38 12.17
CA ASN A 18 -14.61 3.90 12.06
C ASN A 18 -14.74 5.14 11.17
N ARG A 19 -13.63 5.81 10.83
CA ARG A 19 -13.59 7.00 9.97
C ARG A 19 -13.11 6.69 8.54
N LEU A 20 -12.69 5.46 8.27
CA LEU A 20 -12.24 5.01 6.96
C LEU A 20 -13.38 4.29 6.23
N ASP A 21 -13.44 4.45 4.92
CA ASP A 21 -14.32 3.62 4.10
C ASP A 21 -13.72 2.22 3.94
N THR A 22 -14.18 1.30 4.79
CA THR A 22 -13.80 -0.11 4.80
C THR A 22 -14.71 -0.99 3.93
N ILE A 23 -15.83 -0.45 3.45
CA ILE A 23 -16.78 -1.19 2.61
C ILE A 23 -16.46 -0.95 1.13
N GLY A 24 -16.44 0.32 0.69
CA GLY A 24 -16.08 0.76 -0.65
C GLY A 24 -16.64 -0.08 -1.81
N ARG A 25 -15.99 0.04 -2.98
CA ARG A 25 -16.27 -0.80 -4.17
C ARG A 25 -15.66 -2.22 -4.09
N ARG A 26 -15.54 -2.80 -2.90
CA ARG A 26 -14.94 -4.14 -2.73
C ARG A 26 -16.02 -5.24 -2.69
N PRO A 27 -15.87 -6.32 -3.47
CA PRO A 27 -16.75 -7.48 -3.39
C PRO A 27 -16.82 -8.05 -1.97
N ALA A 28 -17.97 -8.59 -1.57
CA ALA A 28 -18.15 -9.19 -0.24
C ALA A 28 -17.18 -10.35 0.02
N SER A 29 -16.88 -11.15 -1.01
CA SER A 29 -15.91 -12.24 -0.94
C SER A 29 -14.50 -11.74 -0.59
N MET A 30 -14.04 -10.67 -1.25
CA MET A 30 -12.74 -10.04 -0.97
C MET A 30 -12.68 -9.50 0.46
N ARG A 31 -13.74 -8.84 0.93
CA ARG A 31 -13.79 -8.35 2.32
C ARG A 31 -13.72 -9.49 3.33
N SER A 32 -14.46 -10.57 3.07
CA SER A 32 -14.43 -11.78 3.91
C SER A 32 -13.02 -12.38 3.98
N ALA A 33 -12.37 -12.59 2.83
CA ALA A 33 -11.03 -13.17 2.74
C ALA A 33 -9.96 -12.32 3.44
N LEU A 34 -9.99 -10.99 3.28
CA LEU A 34 -9.08 -10.10 4.00
C LEU A 34 -9.32 -10.17 5.52
N SER A 35 -10.58 -10.13 5.94
CA SER A 35 -10.93 -10.13 7.36
C SER A 35 -10.59 -11.46 8.05
N SER A 36 -10.79 -12.60 7.38
CA SER A 36 -10.47 -13.93 7.92
C SER A 36 -8.98 -14.13 8.10
N GLN A 37 -8.16 -13.44 7.31
CA GLN A 37 -6.70 -13.47 7.39
C GLN A 37 -6.12 -12.26 8.13
N GLY A 38 -6.96 -11.49 8.84
CA GLY A 38 -6.51 -10.42 9.73
C GLY A 38 -5.98 -9.18 9.00
N LEU A 39 -6.35 -8.93 7.75
CA LEU A 39 -6.00 -7.73 6.99
C LEU A 39 -7.18 -6.73 6.97
N ARG A 40 -6.88 -5.46 7.20
CA ARG A 40 -7.82 -4.35 7.05
C ARG A 40 -7.36 -3.40 5.96
N VAL A 41 -8.30 -3.01 5.11
CA VAL A 41 -8.09 -2.04 4.03
C VAL A 41 -9.17 -0.99 4.11
N GLY A 42 -8.75 0.27 4.20
CA GLY A 42 -9.61 1.45 4.26
C GLY A 42 -9.24 2.44 3.16
N GLN A 43 -10.22 3.22 2.73
CA GLN A 43 -10.01 4.36 1.86
C GLN A 43 -10.41 5.65 2.59
N VAL A 44 -9.69 6.72 2.30
CA VAL A 44 -9.99 8.06 2.80
C VAL A 44 -9.87 9.07 1.66
N GLY A 45 -10.68 10.11 1.75
CA GLY A 45 -10.63 11.25 0.84
C GLY A 45 -9.30 12.02 0.89
N ALA A 46 -9.23 13.11 0.14
CA ALA A 46 -8.03 13.95 0.07
C ALA A 46 -7.66 14.61 1.41
N THR A 47 -8.63 14.77 2.31
CA THR A 47 -8.44 15.27 3.67
C THR A 47 -8.47 14.09 4.65
N PRO A 48 -7.33 13.72 5.27
CA PRO A 48 -7.28 12.66 6.26
C PRO A 48 -8.06 13.02 7.54
N PRO A 49 -8.66 12.05 8.26
CA PRO A 49 -9.26 12.31 9.56
C PRO A 49 -8.18 12.61 10.61
N PRO A 50 -8.51 13.29 11.73
CA PRO A 50 -7.53 13.71 12.72
C PRO A 50 -6.60 12.61 13.26
N PRO A 51 -7.07 11.37 13.56
CA PRO A 51 -6.18 10.30 13.98
C PRO A 51 -5.14 9.93 12.91
N LEU A 52 -5.52 10.00 11.62
CA LEU A 52 -4.61 9.75 10.53
C LEU A 52 -3.65 10.93 10.32
N GLU A 53 -4.10 12.17 10.49
CA GLU A 53 -3.22 13.35 10.46
C GLU A 53 -2.11 13.26 11.50
N GLU A 54 -2.47 12.92 12.74
CA GLU A 54 -1.52 12.75 13.83
C GLU A 54 -0.55 11.59 13.56
N LEU A 55 -1.05 10.46 13.04
CA LEU A 55 -0.22 9.33 12.64
C LEU A 55 0.80 9.71 11.57
N LEU A 56 0.38 10.52 10.60
CA LEU A 56 1.19 11.00 9.50
C LEU A 56 2.11 12.18 9.88
N GLY A 57 2.05 12.65 11.13
CA GLY A 57 2.80 13.82 11.59
C GLY A 57 2.36 15.12 10.92
N LEU A 58 1.13 15.17 10.41
CA LEU A 58 0.53 16.35 9.78
C LEU A 58 0.04 17.37 10.80
N SER A 59 -0.19 16.95 12.05
CA SER A 59 -0.59 17.83 13.14
C SER A 59 0.65 18.39 13.85
N ALA A 60 0.97 19.66 13.63
CA ALA A 60 1.82 20.43 14.55
C ALA A 60 0.94 20.99 15.69
N PRO A 61 1.49 21.28 16.88
CA PRO A 61 0.72 21.86 17.99
C PRO A 61 0.00 23.12 17.52
N GLU A 62 -1.26 23.29 17.93
CA GLU A 62 -1.97 24.55 17.78
C GLU A 62 -1.11 25.66 18.42
N HIS A 63 -0.57 26.56 17.60
CA HIS A 63 -0.24 27.97 17.84
C HIS A 63 0.55 28.47 16.62
N ASP A 64 -0.16 28.80 15.54
CA ASP A 64 0.34 29.81 14.60
C ASP A 64 -0.87 30.57 14.05
N THR A 65 -1.33 31.51 14.88
CA THR A 65 -2.28 32.54 14.51
C THR A 65 -1.59 33.53 13.57
N ASP A 66 -1.34 33.15 12.32
CA ASP A 66 -1.10 34.13 11.23
C ASP A 66 -1.03 33.45 9.86
N ASN A 67 -2.18 33.10 9.27
CA ASN A 67 -2.22 32.91 7.82
C ASN A 67 -3.49 33.55 7.22
N PRO A 68 -3.39 34.75 6.62
CA PRO A 68 -4.52 35.47 6.01
C PRO A 68 -4.95 34.93 4.64
N SER A 69 -4.35 33.82 4.17
CA SER A 69 -4.72 33.17 2.92
C SER A 69 -5.41 31.83 3.22
N GLY A 70 -6.73 31.79 3.08
CA GLY A 70 -7.60 30.66 3.42
C GLY A 70 -7.44 29.39 2.58
N ARG A 71 -6.20 29.00 2.24
CA ARG A 71 -5.88 27.76 1.57
C ARG A 71 -4.99 26.92 2.49
N PRO A 72 -5.44 25.73 2.94
CA PRO A 72 -4.61 24.90 3.79
C PRO A 72 -3.32 24.54 3.03
N PRO A 73 -2.13 24.69 3.65
CA PRO A 73 -0.89 24.30 3.00
C PRO A 73 -0.94 22.81 2.65
N ARG A 74 -0.55 22.46 1.42
CA ARG A 74 -0.33 21.05 1.03
C ARG A 74 0.88 20.55 1.83
N ARG A 75 0.62 20.03 3.03
CA ARG A 75 1.66 19.46 3.90
C ARG A 75 2.20 18.19 3.22
N ASP A 76 3.48 18.22 2.88
CA ASP A 76 4.17 17.08 2.28
C ASP A 76 4.29 15.96 3.32
N LEU A 77 3.78 14.78 2.97
CA LEU A 77 3.91 13.59 3.80
C LEU A 77 5.37 13.12 3.75
N ASN A 78 5.99 12.90 4.92
CA ASN A 78 7.32 12.30 5.06
C ASN A 78 7.32 10.82 4.63
N GLY A 79 7.24 10.58 3.32
CA GLY A 79 7.26 9.25 2.73
C GLY A 79 7.95 9.29 1.37
N TRP A 80 8.43 8.12 0.94
CA TRP A 80 8.99 8.00 -0.40
C TRP A 80 7.90 8.17 -1.46
N ARG A 81 8.23 8.89 -2.54
CA ARG A 81 7.37 9.10 -3.71
C ARG A 81 7.83 8.17 -4.82
N VAL A 82 6.87 7.56 -5.50
CA VAL A 82 7.10 6.69 -6.66
C VAL A 82 6.30 7.22 -7.83
N PHE A 83 6.93 7.27 -9.00
CA PHE A 83 6.25 7.54 -10.25
C PHE A 83 6.05 6.21 -10.97
N LEU A 84 4.78 5.84 -11.18
CA LEU A 84 4.41 4.63 -11.89
C LEU A 84 3.72 5.00 -13.20
N GLN A 85 4.11 4.33 -14.27
CA GLN A 85 3.36 4.37 -15.53
C GLN A 85 2.07 3.53 -15.40
N ASP A 86 1.14 3.69 -16.33
CA ASP A 86 -0.04 2.83 -16.38
C ASP A 86 0.38 1.36 -16.56
N GLY A 87 -0.05 0.52 -15.62
CA GLY A 87 0.34 -0.88 -15.55
C GLY A 87 1.69 -1.14 -14.90
N GLY A 88 2.44 -0.11 -14.50
CA GLY A 88 3.66 -0.24 -13.73
C GLY A 88 3.39 -0.66 -12.29
N ASP A 89 4.36 -1.34 -11.69
CA ASP A 89 4.29 -1.83 -10.32
C ASP A 89 5.48 -1.38 -9.47
N THR A 90 5.25 -1.36 -8.16
CA THR A 90 6.27 -1.14 -7.14
C THR A 90 6.09 -2.13 -6.01
N GLU A 91 7.17 -2.46 -5.33
CA GLU A 91 7.15 -3.29 -4.14
C GLU A 91 7.31 -2.41 -2.90
N VAL A 92 6.49 -2.66 -1.87
CA VAL A 92 6.61 -2.04 -0.56
C VAL A 92 7.01 -3.11 0.43
N MET A 93 8.21 -2.99 0.99
CA MET A 93 8.66 -3.87 2.06
C MET A 93 8.04 -3.42 3.39
N LEU A 94 7.45 -4.34 4.13
CA LEU A 94 6.79 -4.01 5.41
C LEU A 94 7.73 -4.16 6.61
N HIS A 95 8.70 -5.08 6.53
CA HIS A 95 9.73 -5.31 7.55
C HIS A 95 11.08 -4.80 7.08
N ASP A 96 11.84 -4.13 7.94
CA ASP A 96 13.19 -3.66 7.58
C ASP A 96 14.14 -4.86 7.42
N GLU A 97 14.09 -5.76 8.40
CA GLU A 97 14.94 -6.95 8.47
C GLU A 97 14.19 -8.22 8.10
N PRO A 98 14.87 -9.22 7.49
CA PRO A 98 14.25 -10.49 7.18
C PRO A 98 14.05 -11.30 8.46
N LEU A 99 12.94 -12.03 8.52
CA LEU A 99 12.67 -12.99 9.58
C LEU A 99 13.44 -14.28 9.29
N ALA A 100 14.14 -14.81 10.31
CA ALA A 100 15.02 -15.95 10.13
C ALA A 100 14.27 -17.20 9.67
N THR A 101 13.15 -17.50 10.35
CA THR A 101 12.28 -18.63 10.07
C THR A 101 10.85 -18.24 10.38
N GLU A 102 9.92 -18.57 9.49
CA GLU A 102 8.48 -18.38 9.69
C GLU A 102 7.73 -19.65 9.28
N GLU A 103 6.73 -20.00 10.07
CA GLU A 103 5.81 -21.11 9.80
C GLU A 103 4.48 -20.54 9.32
N LEU A 104 4.11 -20.87 8.09
CA LEU A 104 2.91 -20.36 7.44
C LEU A 104 2.03 -21.50 6.96
N SER A 105 0.77 -21.46 7.35
CA SER A 105 -0.30 -22.28 6.77
C SER A 105 -0.89 -21.52 5.60
N LEU A 106 -0.51 -21.92 4.38
CA LEU A 106 -0.97 -21.29 3.16
C LEU A 106 -2.21 -22.04 2.65
N ASN A 107 -3.24 -21.31 2.21
CA ASN A 107 -4.43 -21.86 1.53
C ASN A 107 -5.37 -22.72 2.39
N GLY A 108 -5.35 -22.59 3.71
CA GLY A 108 -6.29 -23.29 4.61
C GLY A 108 -6.07 -24.79 4.69
N ASP A 109 -4.93 -25.28 4.21
CA ASP A 109 -4.46 -26.63 4.43
C ASP A 109 -3.82 -26.69 5.83
N ASP A 110 -4.05 -27.77 6.59
CA ASP A 110 -3.43 -27.97 7.92
C ASP A 110 -1.90 -28.17 7.83
N SER A 111 -1.34 -28.20 6.61
CA SER A 111 0.09 -28.30 6.37
C SER A 111 0.78 -26.95 6.58
N THR A 112 1.39 -26.79 7.75
CA THR A 112 2.27 -25.65 8.02
C THR A 112 3.58 -25.83 7.26
N THR A 113 3.93 -24.87 6.42
CA THR A 113 5.22 -24.87 5.70
C THR A 113 6.20 -23.94 6.39
N THR A 114 7.39 -24.45 6.70
CA THR A 114 8.49 -23.65 7.27
C THR A 114 9.27 -22.96 6.17
N PHE A 115 9.33 -21.64 6.23
CA PHE A 115 10.07 -20.77 5.34
C PHE A 115 11.26 -20.14 6.08
N HIS A 116 12.36 -19.89 5.36
CA HIS A 116 13.56 -19.27 5.92
C HIS A 116 13.89 -17.96 5.20
N ASN A 117 14.50 -17.00 5.90
CA ASN A 117 14.88 -15.69 5.37
C ASN A 117 13.69 -14.97 4.72
N VAL A 118 12.61 -14.85 5.49
CA VAL A 118 11.29 -14.41 5.05
C VAL A 118 11.19 -12.90 5.06
N ARG A 119 10.56 -12.35 4.02
CA ARG A 119 10.20 -10.94 3.91
C ARG A 119 8.76 -10.84 3.44
N TYR A 120 8.01 -9.96 4.09
CA TYR A 120 6.65 -9.63 3.71
C TYR A 120 6.65 -8.35 2.87
N LEU A 121 6.12 -8.44 1.66
CA LEU A 121 6.05 -7.34 0.71
C LEU A 121 4.62 -7.17 0.22
N LEU A 122 4.26 -5.92 -0.07
CA LEU A 122 3.05 -5.61 -0.81
C LEU A 122 3.44 -5.10 -2.19
N ARG A 123 3.14 -5.88 -3.23
CA ARG A 123 3.28 -5.42 -4.60
C ARG A 123 2.06 -4.59 -4.98
N ILE A 124 2.30 -3.37 -5.43
CA ILE A 124 1.27 -2.40 -5.80
C ILE A 124 1.42 -2.10 -7.27
N ARG A 125 0.42 -2.46 -8.06
CA ARG A 125 0.33 -2.11 -9.47
C ARG A 125 -0.67 -0.98 -9.67
N ALA A 126 -0.28 0.06 -10.39
CA ALA A 126 -1.17 1.17 -10.71
C ALA A 126 -1.80 0.97 -12.10
N ARG A 127 -3.11 1.20 -12.21
CA ARG A 127 -3.85 1.19 -13.48
C ARG A 127 -4.70 2.43 -13.64
N GLN A 128 -4.57 3.15 -14.74
CA GLN A 128 -5.45 4.28 -15.00
C GLN A 128 -6.80 3.77 -15.48
N LEU A 129 -7.88 4.11 -14.77
CA LEU A 129 -9.24 3.73 -15.16
C LEU A 129 -9.87 4.77 -16.11
N ARG A 130 -9.66 6.04 -15.79
CA ARG A 130 -10.09 7.22 -16.56
C ARG A 130 -9.28 8.44 -16.11
N GLU A 131 -9.49 9.60 -16.73
CA GLU A 131 -8.81 10.83 -16.33
C GLU A 131 -9.01 11.12 -14.84
N GLY A 132 -7.90 11.23 -14.09
CA GLY A 132 -7.90 11.48 -12.64
C GLY A 132 -8.26 10.29 -11.74
N TRP A 133 -8.55 9.10 -12.29
CA TRP A 133 -8.89 7.89 -11.52
C TRP A 133 -7.85 6.79 -11.74
N VAL A 134 -7.28 6.32 -10.64
CA VAL A 134 -6.29 5.24 -10.64
C VAL A 134 -6.76 4.11 -9.75
N ARG A 135 -6.73 2.89 -10.27
CA ARG A 135 -6.86 1.67 -9.49
C ARG A 135 -5.49 1.21 -9.03
N LEU A 136 -5.34 1.03 -7.73
CA LEU A 136 -4.24 0.29 -7.15
C LEU A 136 -4.65 -1.18 -7.02
N GLU A 137 -3.92 -2.07 -7.66
CA GLU A 137 -4.01 -3.51 -7.43
C GLU A 137 -2.89 -3.92 -6.47
N CYS A 138 -3.27 -4.35 -5.28
CA CYS A 138 -2.34 -4.72 -4.22
C CYS A 138 -2.33 -6.24 -4.07
N LEU A 139 -1.14 -6.83 -4.16
CA LEU A 139 -0.91 -8.26 -3.98
C LEU A 139 0.12 -8.47 -2.85
N PRO A 140 -0.30 -9.04 -1.71
CA PRO A 140 0.63 -9.47 -0.68
C PRO A 140 1.50 -10.63 -1.19
N GLU A 141 2.79 -10.56 -0.92
CA GLU A 141 3.78 -11.55 -1.33
C GLU A 141 4.70 -11.91 -0.17
N VAL A 142 4.98 -13.20 -0.02
CA VAL A 142 5.99 -13.73 0.91
C VAL A 142 7.22 -14.09 0.11
N HIS A 143 8.32 -13.36 0.33
CA HIS A 143 9.61 -13.66 -0.29
C HIS A 143 10.43 -14.49 0.69
N HIS A 144 11.04 -15.59 0.25
CA HIS A 144 11.81 -16.48 1.12
C HIS A 144 13.04 -17.08 0.42
N GLY A 145 13.86 -17.77 1.20
CA GLY A 145 15.06 -18.45 0.72
C GLY A 145 16.23 -17.51 0.48
N ARG A 146 17.29 -18.06 -0.11
CA ARG A 146 18.54 -17.33 -0.37
C ARG A 146 18.36 -16.33 -1.50
N ARG A 147 18.87 -15.12 -1.30
CA ARG A 147 19.03 -14.10 -2.34
C ARG A 147 19.99 -14.60 -3.40
N ARG A 148 19.51 -14.80 -4.64
CA ARG A 148 20.35 -15.19 -5.77
C ARG A 148 20.37 -14.06 -6.80
N LEU A 149 21.56 -13.70 -7.28
CA LEU A 149 21.70 -12.81 -8.43
C LEU A 149 21.25 -13.59 -9.68
N GLN A 150 20.16 -13.17 -10.29
CA GLN A 150 19.70 -13.71 -11.57
C GLN A 150 19.82 -12.65 -12.66
N PRO A 151 20.33 -13.01 -13.85
CA PRO A 151 20.21 -12.18 -15.04
C PRO A 151 18.72 -11.96 -15.33
N THR A 152 18.31 -10.70 -15.41
CA THR A 152 16.95 -10.29 -15.74
C THR A 152 17.01 -9.23 -16.82
N ALA A 153 16.16 -9.34 -17.82
CA ALA A 153 16.02 -8.30 -18.83
C ALA A 153 15.44 -7.04 -18.18
N THR A 154 16.17 -5.94 -18.28
CA THR A 154 15.75 -4.59 -17.89
C THR A 154 15.60 -3.73 -19.13
N GLU A 155 14.96 -2.57 -19.01
CA GLU A 155 14.83 -1.62 -20.13
C GLU A 155 16.20 -1.15 -20.69
N ALA A 156 17.28 -1.24 -19.90
CA ALA A 156 18.64 -0.90 -20.30
C ALA A 156 19.50 -2.12 -20.73
N GLY A 157 18.92 -3.32 -20.85
CA GLY A 157 19.63 -4.56 -21.20
C GLY A 157 19.64 -5.61 -20.08
N TRP A 158 20.56 -6.57 -20.14
CA TRP A 158 20.70 -7.61 -19.11
C TRP A 158 21.27 -7.01 -17.81
N GLY A 159 20.47 -7.05 -16.74
CA GLY A 159 20.91 -6.65 -15.39
C GLY A 159 20.90 -7.84 -14.43
N LEU A 160 21.76 -7.82 -13.41
CA LEU A 160 21.66 -8.79 -12.31
C LEU A 160 20.66 -8.24 -11.28
N ARG A 161 19.55 -8.94 -11.09
CA ARG A 161 18.61 -8.67 -9.99
C ARG A 161 18.73 -9.74 -8.94
N THR A 162 18.83 -9.31 -7.69
CA THR A 162 18.76 -10.21 -6.54
C THR A 162 17.31 -10.65 -6.37
N ARG A 163 17.03 -11.93 -6.64
CA ARG A 163 15.69 -12.52 -6.52
C ARG A 163 15.65 -13.54 -5.38
N GLN A 164 14.54 -13.54 -4.65
CA GLN A 164 14.15 -14.57 -3.68
C GLN A 164 13.02 -15.42 -4.28
N GLU A 165 12.72 -16.56 -3.67
CA GLU A 165 11.50 -17.32 -4.02
C GLU A 165 10.28 -16.52 -3.54
N ILE A 166 9.22 -16.50 -4.33
CA ILE A 166 8.05 -15.64 -4.11
C ILE A 166 6.81 -16.52 -4.01
N VAL A 167 6.08 -16.39 -2.91
CA VAL A 167 4.74 -16.95 -2.72
C VAL A 167 3.72 -15.81 -2.77
N PRO A 168 3.01 -15.63 -3.90
CA PRO A 168 1.94 -14.65 -4.00
C PRO A 168 0.68 -15.13 -3.25
N LEU A 169 0.09 -14.27 -2.43
CA LEU A 169 -1.12 -14.57 -1.67
C LEU A 169 -2.35 -14.05 -2.44
N TYR A 170 -2.75 -14.78 -3.48
CA TYR A 170 -3.81 -14.34 -4.39
C TYR A 170 -5.18 -14.16 -3.72
N ASP A 171 -5.48 -14.96 -2.70
CA ASP A 171 -6.72 -14.83 -1.91
C ASP A 171 -6.80 -13.52 -1.13
N LEU A 172 -5.64 -12.89 -0.91
CA LEU A 172 -5.50 -11.60 -0.24
C LEU A 172 -5.24 -10.47 -1.23
N LYS A 173 -5.38 -10.72 -2.55
CA LYS A 173 -5.34 -9.65 -3.54
C LYS A 173 -6.53 -8.72 -3.32
N PHE A 174 -6.26 -7.42 -3.29
CA PHE A 174 -7.30 -6.41 -3.18
C PHE A 174 -7.05 -5.23 -4.11
N THR A 175 -8.11 -4.46 -4.35
CA THR A 175 -8.05 -3.27 -5.19
C THR A 175 -8.63 -2.06 -4.47
N VAL A 176 -8.05 -0.89 -4.71
CA VAL A 176 -8.56 0.40 -4.23
C VAL A 176 -8.57 1.40 -5.38
N ASP A 177 -9.70 2.05 -5.58
CA ASP A 177 -9.86 3.08 -6.61
C ASP A 177 -9.66 4.45 -5.96
N LEU A 178 -8.65 5.19 -6.40
CA LEU A 178 -8.26 6.49 -5.85
C LEU A 178 -8.37 7.59 -6.92
N THR A 179 -8.76 8.77 -6.45
CA THR A 179 -8.64 10.06 -7.14
C THR A 179 -7.53 10.91 -6.51
N GLU A 180 -7.16 12.01 -7.17
CA GLU A 180 -6.05 12.86 -6.70
C GLU A 180 -6.27 13.31 -5.25
N GLY A 181 -5.25 13.06 -4.42
CA GLY A 181 -5.25 13.38 -3.00
C GLY A 181 -5.74 12.24 -2.11
N GLU A 182 -6.60 11.34 -2.61
CA GLU A 182 -7.13 10.21 -1.83
C GLU A 182 -6.05 9.22 -1.42
N MET A 183 -6.33 8.49 -0.34
CA MET A 183 -5.38 7.57 0.26
C MET A 183 -6.02 6.20 0.52
N ALA A 184 -5.24 5.16 0.23
CA ALA A 184 -5.48 3.81 0.72
C ALA A 184 -4.68 3.60 2.01
N VAL A 185 -5.33 3.00 2.99
CA VAL A 185 -4.77 2.69 4.31
C VAL A 185 -4.87 1.18 4.52
N VAL A 186 -3.75 0.54 4.88
CA VAL A 186 -3.67 -0.92 5.07
C VAL A 186 -2.97 -1.23 6.38
N SER A 187 -3.55 -2.14 7.17
CA SER A 187 -2.99 -2.61 8.45
C SER A 187 -3.48 -4.03 8.77
N SER A 188 -3.03 -4.57 9.90
CA SER A 188 -3.64 -5.74 10.53
C SER A 188 -4.93 -5.40 11.28
N THR A 189 -5.85 -6.36 11.34
CA THR A 189 -6.92 -6.41 12.34
C THR A 189 -6.32 -6.68 13.72
N PRO A 190 -6.80 -6.05 14.80
CA PRO A 190 -6.51 -6.50 16.15
C PRO A 190 -7.11 -7.91 16.34
N THR A 191 -6.28 -8.94 16.19
CA THR A 191 -6.66 -10.34 16.44
C THR A 191 -5.84 -10.87 17.61
N ASP A 192 -6.47 -11.70 18.44
CA ASP A 192 -5.75 -12.41 19.52
C ASP A 192 -4.80 -13.48 18.97
N SER A 193 -5.04 -13.95 17.73
CA SER A 193 -4.14 -14.86 17.03
C SER A 193 -3.00 -14.11 16.35
N SER A 194 -1.78 -14.35 16.82
CA SER A 194 -0.54 -13.93 16.17
C SER A 194 -0.25 -14.70 14.87
N GLU A 195 -1.05 -15.71 14.56
CA GLU A 195 -0.81 -16.60 13.42
C GLU A 195 -1.40 -16.06 12.12
N SER A 196 -2.32 -15.08 12.20
CA SER A 196 -2.93 -14.49 11.01
C SER A 196 -1.90 -13.83 10.10
N ILE A 197 -2.09 -13.97 8.79
CA ILE A 197 -1.19 -13.39 7.79
C ILE A 197 -1.11 -11.87 7.96
N GLY A 198 -2.22 -11.19 8.20
CA GLY A 198 -2.25 -9.76 8.42
C GLY A 198 -1.42 -9.33 9.62
N HIS A 199 -1.49 -10.08 10.73
CA HIS A 199 -0.64 -9.83 11.89
C HIS A 199 0.85 -9.94 11.53
N ARG A 200 1.25 -11.00 10.81
CA ARG A 200 2.65 -11.18 10.38
C ARG A 200 3.14 -10.11 9.41
N PHE A 201 2.27 -9.61 8.52
CA PHE A 201 2.61 -8.54 7.58
C PHE A 201 2.79 -7.17 8.26
N PHE A 202 1.95 -6.85 9.23
CA PHE A 202 1.84 -5.51 9.81
C PHE A 202 2.23 -5.42 11.30
N THR A 203 2.86 -6.46 11.84
CA THR A 203 3.45 -6.42 13.18
C THR A 203 4.95 -6.64 13.06
N SER A 204 5.71 -5.65 13.53
CA SER A 204 7.18 -5.72 13.58
C SER A 204 7.64 -6.73 14.64
N SER A 205 8.89 -7.19 14.53
CA SER A 205 9.47 -8.16 15.48
C SER A 205 9.51 -7.67 16.93
N ASP A 206 9.47 -6.35 17.16
CA ASP A 206 9.34 -5.71 18.48
C ASP A 206 7.89 -5.62 18.99
N GLY A 207 6.93 -6.21 18.27
CA GLY A 207 5.51 -6.24 18.61
C GLY A 207 4.76 -4.96 18.25
N ARG A 208 5.40 -4.00 17.57
CA ARG A 208 4.75 -2.76 17.12
C ARG A 208 3.87 -2.98 15.91
N GLY A 209 2.69 -2.39 15.93
CA GLY A 209 1.78 -2.38 14.79
C GLY A 209 2.25 -1.39 13.71
N GLN A 210 2.03 -1.73 12.45
CA GLN A 210 2.43 -0.95 11.30
C GLN A 210 1.22 -0.60 10.43
N LEU A 211 1.19 0.64 9.95
CA LEU A 211 0.18 1.16 9.04
C LEU A 211 0.85 1.55 7.73
N LEU A 212 0.37 1.01 6.61
CA LEU A 212 0.78 1.46 5.27
C LEU A 212 -0.25 2.47 4.75
N VAL A 213 0.24 3.63 4.31
CA VAL A 213 -0.56 4.66 3.66
C VAL A 213 -0.01 4.93 2.26
N ALA A 214 -0.85 4.72 1.25
CA ALA A 214 -0.56 5.01 -0.15
C ALA A 214 -1.48 6.15 -0.62
N ARG A 215 -0.88 7.28 -0.99
CA ARG A 215 -1.59 8.47 -1.47
C ARG A 215 -1.40 8.66 -2.96
N LEU A 216 -2.47 8.92 -3.70
CA LEU A 216 -2.35 9.37 -5.08
C LEU A 216 -1.99 10.86 -5.10
N ALA A 217 -0.73 11.19 -5.32
CA ALA A 217 -0.24 12.58 -5.27
C ALA A 217 -0.58 13.40 -6.54
N GLY A 218 -0.77 12.74 -7.67
CA GLY A 218 -1.10 13.37 -8.93
C GLY A 218 -1.10 12.36 -10.07
N VAL A 219 -1.84 12.68 -11.14
CA VAL A 219 -1.81 11.95 -12.41
C VAL A 219 -1.39 12.96 -13.48
N PRO A 220 -0.29 12.72 -14.23
CA PRO A 220 0.08 13.60 -15.33
C PRO A 220 -1.11 13.74 -16.28
N LYS A 221 -1.47 14.98 -16.64
CA LYS A 221 -2.44 15.19 -17.72
C LYS A 221 -1.82 14.66 -19.01
N SER A 222 -2.52 13.78 -19.71
CA SER A 222 -2.13 13.40 -21.06
C SER A 222 -1.98 14.68 -21.89
N PRO A 223 -0.87 14.88 -22.62
CA PRO A 223 -0.78 16.00 -23.54
C PRO A 223 -1.95 15.87 -24.52
N GLN A 224 -2.81 16.88 -24.57
CA GLN A 224 -3.79 16.99 -25.63
C GLN A 224 -3.00 17.01 -26.94
N LEU A 225 -3.18 15.99 -27.79
CA LEU A 225 -2.69 16.06 -29.15
C LEU A 225 -3.27 17.34 -29.76
N PRO A 226 -2.45 18.18 -30.42
CA PRO A 226 -2.96 19.35 -31.09
C PRO A 226 -4.07 18.91 -32.06
N PRO A 227 -5.18 19.67 -32.17
CA PRO A 227 -6.22 19.34 -33.13
C PRO A 227 -5.56 19.21 -34.51
N ARG A 228 -5.82 18.10 -35.21
CA ARG A 228 -5.45 17.97 -36.63
C ARG A 228 -6.12 19.13 -37.37
N THR A 229 -5.36 20.17 -37.66
CA THR A 229 -5.75 21.19 -38.62
C THR A 229 -5.90 20.50 -39.96
N ALA A 230 -7.07 20.67 -40.58
CA ALA A 230 -7.46 20.04 -41.85
C ALA A 230 -6.70 20.58 -43.08
N ASP A 231 -5.48 21.07 -42.91
CA ASP A 231 -4.66 21.69 -43.97
C ASP A 231 -3.54 20.79 -44.51
N ASP A 232 -3.36 19.58 -43.97
CA ASP A 232 -2.48 18.57 -44.59
C ASP A 232 -3.26 17.80 -45.66
N ASN A 233 -3.58 18.49 -46.75
CA ASN A 233 -3.95 17.84 -48.00
C ASN A 233 -2.89 18.20 -49.04
N PRO A 234 -1.92 17.31 -49.33
CA PRO A 234 -0.95 17.57 -50.38
C PRO A 234 -1.67 17.52 -51.73
N LYS A 235 -1.51 18.60 -52.51
CA LYS A 235 -1.80 18.61 -53.95
C LYS A 235 -0.82 17.73 -54.71
#